data_AF-A0A920SRI3-F1
#
_entry.id   AF-A0A920SRI3-F1
#
_cell.length_a   1.000
_cell.length_b   1.000
_cell.length_c   1.000
_cell.angle_alpha   90.00
_cell.angle_beta   90.00
_cell.angle_gamma   90.00
#
_symmetry.space_group_name_H-M   'P 1'
#
loop_
_entity.id
_entity.type
_entity.pdbx_description
1 polymer ?
#
loop_
_entity_poly.entity_id
_entity_poly.type
_entity_poly.pdbx_seq_one_letter_code
_entity_poly.pdbx_strand_id
1 'polypeptide(L)' 'MGPKGAGEILFRRELDEAEDAEAAEAEQIEEYREKFANPYIAAARGYVDDVIDPRRHARD' A
#
# COMPACT_ATOMS: atom_id res chain seq x y z
N MET A 1 -3.62 -3.40 9.94
CA MET A 1 -3.17 -4.57 9.16
C MET A 1 -2.11 -4.08 8.17
N GLY A 2 -1.01 -4.80 7.99
CA GLY A 2 0.07 -4.40 7.05
C GLY A 2 -0.17 -4.87 5.61
N PRO A 3 0.60 -4.37 4.62
CA PRO A 3 0.40 -4.67 3.20
C PRO A 3 0.36 -6.16 2.86
N LYS A 4 1.28 -6.96 3.42
CA LYS A 4 1.33 -8.42 3.21
C LYS A 4 0.03 -9.12 3.65
N GLY A 5 -0.40 -8.91 4.89
CA GLY A 5 -1.63 -9.55 5.40
C GLY A 5 -2.92 -9.03 4.75
N ALA A 6 -2.93 -7.80 4.25
CA ALA A 6 -4.07 -7.28 3.48
C ALA A 6 -4.08 -7.83 2.04
N GLY A 7 -2.91 -7.95 1.42
CA GLY A 7 -2.74 -8.52 0.08
C GLY A 7 -3.16 -9.99 0.04
N GLU A 8 -2.76 -10.80 1.03
CA GLU A 8 -3.17 -12.21 1.14
C GLU A 8 -4.70 -12.40 1.24
N ILE A 9 -5.43 -11.42 1.79
CA ILE A 9 -6.90 -11.48 1.90
C ILE A 9 -7.55 -10.99 0.60
N LEU A 10 -7.07 -9.88 0.04
CA LEU A 10 -7.63 -9.26 -1.16
C LEU A 10 -7.41 -10.11 -2.41
N PHE A 11 -6.23 -10.73 -2.53
CA PHE A 11 -5.77 -11.42 -3.73
C PHE A 11 -5.66 -12.92 -3.55
N ARG A 12 -6.41 -13.47 -2.59
CA ARG A 12 -6.31 -14.88 -2.21
C ARG A 12 -6.53 -15.82 -3.39
N ARG A 13 -7.48 -15.49 -4.27
CA ARG A 13 -7.81 -16.34 -5.44
C ARG A 13 -6.71 -16.29 -6.49
N GLU A 14 -6.19 -15.09 -6.73
CA GLU A 14 -5.11 -14.84 -7.68
C GLU A 14 -3.81 -15.54 -7.25
N LEU A 15 -3.52 -15.56 -5.95
CA LEU A 15 -2.38 -16.30 -5.39
C LEU A 15 -2.57 -17.81 -5.44
N ASP A 16 -3.79 -18.30 -5.21
CA ASP A 16 -4.11 -19.73 -5.28
C ASP A 16 -4.06 -20.27 -6.72
N GLU A 17 -4.28 -19.42 -7.73
CA GLU A 17 -4.26 -19.75 -9.16
C GLU A 17 -2.92 -19.45 -9.84
N ALA A 18 -1.99 -18.79 -9.15
CA ALA A 18 -0.69 -18.40 -9.71
C ALA A 18 0.25 -19.61 -9.89
N GLU A 19 0.92 -19.67 -11.05
CA GLU A 19 1.96 -20.66 -11.31
C GLU A 19 3.22 -20.41 -10.46
N ASP A 20 3.48 -19.15 -10.13
CA ASP A 20 4.51 -18.71 -9.20
C ASP A 20 3.88 -17.81 -8.12
N ALA A 21 3.55 -18.44 -6.99
CA ALA A 21 2.90 -17.76 -5.87
C ALA A 21 3.79 -16.69 -5.22
N GLU A 22 5.12 -16.86 -5.19
CA GLU A 22 6.01 -15.86 -4.59
C GLU A 22 6.10 -14.60 -5.46
N ALA A 23 6.21 -14.78 -6.79
CA ALA A 23 6.20 -13.65 -7.72
C ALA A 23 4.87 -12.90 -7.68
N ALA A 24 3.74 -13.63 -7.67
CA ALA A 24 2.41 -13.04 -7.58
C ALA A 24 2.19 -12.30 -6.23
N GLU A 25 2.70 -12.84 -5.12
CA GLU A 25 2.63 -12.17 -3.82
C GLU A 25 3.42 -10.86 -3.82
N ALA A 26 4.63 -10.86 -4.39
CA ALA A 26 5.47 -9.68 -4.48
C ALA A 26 4.82 -8.58 -5.32
N GLU A 27 4.25 -8.92 -6.47
CA GLU A 27 3.53 -7.98 -7.34
C GLU A 27 2.32 -7.39 -6.62
N GLN A 28 1.54 -8.22 -5.91
CA GLN A 28 0.36 -7.75 -5.21
C GLN A 28 0.65 -6.89 -3.98
N ILE A 29 1.75 -7.14 -3.28
CA ILE A 29 2.18 -6.29 -2.17
C ILE A 29 2.56 -4.90 -2.69
N GLU A 30 3.22 -4.81 -3.84
CA GLU A 30 3.52 -3.53 -4.48
C GLU A 30 2.25 -2.82 -4.95
N GLU A 31 1.37 -3.53 -5.65
CA GLU A 31 0.09 -2.95 -6.09
C GLU A 31 -0.74 -2.43 -4.90
N TYR A 32 -0.79 -3.17 -3.80
CA TYR A 32 -1.46 -2.73 -2.58
C TYR A 32 -0.80 -1.48 -1.97
N ARG A 33 0.53 -1.41 -1.97
CA ARG A 33 1.25 -0.24 -1.46
C ARG A 33 0.96 1.01 -2.28
N GLU A 34 1.05 0.90 -3.58
CA GLU A 34 0.78 2.00 -4.50
C GLU A 34 -0.67 2.48 -4.40
N LYS A 35 -1.63 1.55 -4.34
CA LYS A 35 -3.05 1.89 -4.40
C LYS A 35 -3.71 2.19 -3.05
N PHE A 36 -3.14 1.74 -1.94
CA PHE A 36 -3.80 1.83 -0.64
C PHE A 36 -2.87 2.27 0.50
N ALA A 37 -1.61 1.84 0.50
CA ALA A 37 -0.67 2.14 1.59
C ALA A 37 0.20 3.37 1.33
N ASN A 38 -0.33 4.37 0.63
CA ASN A 38 0.32 5.67 0.42
C ASN A 38 -0.36 6.77 1.28
N PRO A 39 0.38 7.82 1.68
CA PRO A 39 -0.16 8.87 2.56
C PRO A 39 -1.20 9.77 1.87
N TYR A 40 -1.20 9.84 0.54
CA TYR A 40 -2.10 10.71 -0.23
C TYR A 40 -3.56 10.29 -0.11
N ILE A 41 -3.82 9.00 0.12
CA ILE A 41 -5.17 8.45 0.34
C ILE A 41 -5.77 8.92 1.66
N ALA A 42 -4.94 9.06 2.69
CA ALA A 42 -5.33 9.61 3.97
C ALA A 42 -5.53 11.14 3.88
N ALA A 43 -4.63 11.83 3.17
CA ALA A 43 -4.74 13.27 2.91
C ALA A 43 -6.00 13.63 2.12
N ALA A 44 -6.33 12.87 1.06
CA ALA A 44 -7.52 13.08 0.25
C ALA A 44 -8.84 12.90 1.04
N ARG A 45 -8.81 12.14 2.15
CA ARG A 45 -9.94 11.97 3.07
C ARG A 45 -9.95 12.99 4.22
N GLY A 46 -8.96 13.88 4.28
CA GLY A 46 -8.81 14.85 5.35
C GLY A 46 -8.40 14.25 6.70
N TYR A 47 -7.84 13.03 6.71
CA TYR A 47 -7.33 12.42 7.95
C TYR A 47 -5.94 12.96 8.34
N VAL A 48 -5.22 13.49 7.37
CA VAL A 48 -3.92 14.16 7.53
C VAL A 48 -4.02 15.51 6.82
N ASP A 49 -3.51 16.56 7.45
CA ASP A 49 -3.59 17.92 6.93
C ASP A 49 -2.76 18.12 5.65
N ASP A 50 -1.53 17.59 5.61
CA ASP A 50 -0.63 17.72 4.46
C ASP A 50 0.39 16.57 4.37
N VAL A 51 0.90 16.29 3.16
CA VAL A 51 2.00 15.36 2.89
C VAL A 51 3.22 16.18 2.47
N ILE A 52 4.18 16.34 3.38
CA ILE A 52 5.33 17.22 3.20
C ILE A 52 6.60 16.49 2.75
N ASP A 53 7.50 17.20 2.07
CA ASP A 53 8.87 16.73 1.82
C ASP A 53 9.59 16.57 3.17
N PRO A 54 10.22 15.42 3.48
CA PRO A 54 10.91 15.23 4.76
C PRO A 54 11.97 16.29 5.08
N ARG A 55 12.55 16.95 4.08
CA ARG A 55 13.51 18.05 4.26
C ARG A 55 12.85 19.37 4.61
N ARG A 56 11.56 19.51 4.34
CA ARG A 56 10.71 20.62 4.80
C ARG A 56 9.97 20.17 6.05
N HIS A 57 10.63 20.21 7.20
CA HIS A 57 9.91 20.13 8.47
C HIS A 57 9.15 21.44 8.71
N ALA A 58 7.92 21.35 9.20
CA ALA A 58 7.10 22.49 9.61
C ALA A 58 7.68 23.17 10.87
N ARG A 59 8.84 23.78 10.73
CA ARG A 59 9.49 24.67 11.69
C ARG A 59 10.37 25.65 10.90
N ASP A 60 9.71 26.56 10.21
CA ASP A 60 10.18 27.92 9.98
C ASP A 60 9.02 28.86 10.34
#